data_AF-A0A3E0WK26-F1
#
_entry.id   AF-A0A3E0WK26-F1
#
_cell.length_a   1.000
_cell.length_b   1.000
_cell.length_c   1.000
_cell.angle_alpha   90.00
_cell.angle_beta   90.00
_cell.angle_gamma   90.00
#
_symmetry.space_group_name_H-M   'P 1'
#
loop_
_entity.id
_entity.type
_entity.pdbx_description
1 polymer ?
#
loop_
_entity_poly.entity_id
_entity_poly.type
_entity_poly.pdbx_seq_one_letter_code
_entity_poly.pdbx_strand_id
1 'polypeptide(L)'
;MGTTKAHASTSATMDNVNVSVQSKNVYPLSSRPNNDGLVTPMGVKSTAVIKVANALRAGGDVVIDAAKHFKVIDGSTARTLKRNSKKIGNWLKKFENAGDTAAAQVREQLPVFLKENTKMSKGTAENISIAVSWAIKWADVIFL
;
A
#
# COMPACT_ATOMS: atom_id res chain seq x y z
N MET A 1 64.67 -36.05 -17.64
CA MET A 1 63.96 -36.74 -16.53
C MET A 1 63.73 -35.73 -15.43
N GLY A 2 62.47 -35.50 -15.04
CA GLY A 2 62.10 -34.57 -13.96
C GLY A 2 60.78 -33.84 -14.25
N THR A 3 59.69 -34.36 -13.68
CA THR A 3 58.29 -33.88 -13.67
C THR A 3 58.15 -32.54 -12.92
N THR A 4 57.21 -31.62 -13.15
CA THR A 4 55.77 -31.67 -12.80
C THR A 4 55.08 -30.30 -13.05
N LYS A 5 53.79 -30.36 -13.43
CA LYS A 5 52.60 -29.54 -13.07
C LYS A 5 52.61 -27.99 -13.02
N ALA A 6 51.76 -27.44 -13.91
CA ALA A 6 50.67 -26.46 -13.72
C ALA A 6 50.70 -25.47 -12.54
N HIS A 7 50.53 -24.18 -12.86
CA HIS A 7 49.69 -23.27 -12.09
C HIS A 7 49.07 -22.21 -13.00
N ALA A 8 47.73 -22.20 -13.08
CA ALA A 8 46.95 -21.15 -13.72
C ALA A 8 47.04 -19.86 -12.88
N SER A 9 47.20 -18.71 -13.55
CA SER A 9 47.10 -17.39 -12.92
C SER A 9 46.04 -16.58 -13.64
N THR A 10 44.89 -16.46 -12.98
CA THR A 10 43.78 -15.57 -13.30
C THR A 10 44.25 -14.12 -13.17
N SER A 11 44.09 -13.32 -14.22
CA SER A 11 44.25 -11.87 -14.14
C SER A 11 42.96 -11.21 -14.63
N ALA A 12 42.16 -10.73 -13.68
CA ALA A 12 41.01 -9.89 -13.95
C ALA A 12 41.45 -8.44 -13.81
N THR A 13 41.50 -7.73 -14.94
CA THR A 13 41.72 -6.28 -14.98
C THR A 13 40.39 -5.56 -14.71
N MET A 14 40.44 -4.59 -13.82
CA MET A 14 39.32 -3.73 -13.44
C MET A 14 39.09 -2.55 -14.40
N ASP A 15 37.84 -2.09 -14.38
CA ASP A 15 37.31 -0.73 -14.61
C ASP A 15 37.23 -0.12 -16.02
N ASN A 16 35.98 0.11 -16.46
CA ASN A 16 35.60 1.44 -16.93
C ASN A 16 34.12 1.75 -16.65
N VAL A 17 33.89 2.83 -15.92
CA VAL A 17 32.58 3.38 -15.54
C VAL A 17 31.99 4.14 -16.74
N ASN A 18 30.75 3.83 -17.12
CA ASN A 18 29.94 4.77 -17.90
C ASN A 18 28.52 4.85 -17.28
N VAL A 19 28.20 6.03 -16.75
CA VAL A 19 26.90 6.35 -16.15
C VAL A 19 25.94 6.76 -17.25
N SER A 20 24.80 6.08 -17.39
CA SER A 20 23.65 6.69 -18.08
C SER A 20 22.31 6.23 -17.49
N VAL A 21 21.64 7.21 -16.86
CA VAL A 21 20.19 7.45 -16.85
C VAL A 21 19.27 6.34 -16.33
N GLN A 22 18.87 6.54 -15.07
CA GLN A 22 17.60 6.25 -14.44
C GLN A 22 16.44 5.91 -15.42
N SER A 23 16.30 4.63 -15.75
CA SER A 23 15.11 4.10 -16.41
C SER A 23 14.10 3.69 -15.34
N LYS A 24 13.03 4.48 -15.22
CA LYS A 24 11.69 4.13 -14.70
C LYS A 24 11.57 2.70 -14.16
N ASN A 25 11.35 2.56 -12.85
CA ASN A 25 10.77 1.34 -12.28
C ASN A 25 9.35 1.17 -12.87
N VAL A 26 9.27 0.54 -14.03
CA VAL A 26 8.07 -0.11 -14.53
C VAL A 26 7.94 -1.37 -13.68
N TYR A 27 7.08 -1.34 -12.66
CA TYR A 27 6.70 -2.58 -11.99
C TYR A 27 5.97 -3.46 -13.02
N PRO A 28 6.41 -4.70 -13.25
CA PRO A 28 5.71 -5.59 -14.16
C PRO A 28 4.32 -5.90 -13.59
N LEU A 29 3.29 -5.64 -14.39
CA LEU A 29 1.93 -6.10 -14.17
C LEU A 29 1.97 -7.64 -14.20
N SER A 30 2.12 -8.27 -13.03
CA SER A 30 2.08 -9.72 -12.92
C SER A 30 0.64 -10.18 -13.18
N SER A 31 0.45 -10.75 -14.36
CA SER A 31 -0.69 -11.55 -14.74
C SER A 31 -0.74 -12.84 -13.92
N ARG A 32 -1.84 -13.04 -13.19
CA ARG A 32 -2.30 -14.40 -12.85
C ARG A 32 -3.82 -14.44 -12.70
N PRO A 33 -4.54 -15.06 -13.64
CA PRO A 33 -5.94 -15.40 -13.50
C PRO A 33 -6.05 -16.70 -12.70
N ASN A 34 -6.96 -16.76 -11.73
CA ASN A 34 -7.61 -17.96 -11.18
C ASN A 34 -8.57 -17.47 -10.09
N ASN A 35 -9.73 -16.96 -10.51
CA ASN A 35 -10.90 -16.96 -9.64
C ASN A 35 -11.98 -17.66 -10.44
N ASP A 36 -12.19 -18.93 -10.12
CA ASP A 36 -13.41 -19.65 -10.46
C ASP A 36 -14.61 -18.78 -10.10
N GLY A 37 -15.36 -18.36 -11.12
CA GLY A 37 -16.78 -18.02 -11.00
C GLY A 37 -17.21 -16.87 -10.10
N LEU A 38 -16.34 -15.99 -9.59
CA LEU A 38 -16.80 -14.77 -8.92
C LEU A 38 -17.01 -13.68 -9.97
N VAL A 39 -18.26 -13.54 -10.42
CA VAL A 39 -18.73 -12.34 -11.13
C VAL A 39 -18.41 -11.15 -10.24
N THR A 40 -17.30 -10.46 -10.50
CA THR A 40 -17.04 -9.16 -9.90
C THR A 40 -18.08 -8.23 -10.50
N PRO A 41 -18.98 -7.64 -9.71
CA PRO A 41 -19.95 -6.70 -10.26
C PRO A 41 -19.21 -5.42 -10.64
N MET A 42 -18.65 -5.39 -11.85
CA MET A 42 -18.13 -4.18 -12.47
C MET A 42 -19.28 -3.19 -12.59
N GLY A 43 -19.34 -2.23 -11.67
CA GLY A 43 -20.37 -1.20 -11.63
C GLY A 43 -21.00 -0.94 -10.27
N VAL A 44 -20.84 -1.84 -9.28
CA VAL A 44 -21.33 -1.59 -7.92
C VAL A 44 -20.30 -0.76 -7.17
N LYS A 45 -20.67 0.48 -6.83
CA LYS A 45 -19.83 1.33 -5.99
C LYS A 45 -19.58 0.64 -4.65
N SER A 46 -18.32 0.62 -4.20
CA SER A 46 -17.95 0.12 -2.89
C SER A 46 -18.48 1.07 -1.81
N THR A 47 -19.69 0.82 -1.34
CA THR A 47 -20.36 1.58 -0.28
C THR A 47 -19.45 1.72 0.95
N ALA A 48 -18.71 0.66 1.28
CA ALA A 48 -17.72 0.65 2.35
C ALA A 48 -16.62 1.70 2.16
N VAL A 49 -16.00 1.76 0.98
CA VAL A 49 -14.97 2.77 0.66
C VAL A 49 -15.55 4.17 0.77
N ILE A 50 -16.76 4.40 0.25
CA ILE A 50 -17.43 5.70 0.30
C ILE A 50 -17.66 6.12 1.74
N LYS A 51 -18.21 5.24 2.59
CA LYS A 51 -18.42 5.51 4.02
C LYS A 51 -17.10 5.91 4.71
N VAL A 52 -16.04 5.11 4.52
CA VAL A 52 -14.71 5.39 5.12
C VAL A 52 -14.11 6.68 4.57
N ALA A 53 -14.18 6.92 3.26
CA ALA A 53 -13.68 8.14 2.63
C ALA A 53 -14.41 9.38 3.16
N ASN A 54 -15.73 9.32 3.30
CA ASN A 54 -16.55 10.41 3.83
C ASN A 54 -16.18 10.71 5.28
N ALA A 55 -16.07 9.67 6.12
CA ALA A 55 -15.69 9.81 7.52
C ALA A 55 -14.29 10.43 7.67
N LEU A 56 -13.32 9.99 6.87
CA LEU A 56 -11.97 10.55 6.87
C LEU A 56 -11.95 12.01 6.40
N ARG A 57 -12.78 12.40 5.42
CA ARG A 57 -12.93 13.79 4.99
C ARG A 57 -13.57 14.70 6.06
N ALA A 58 -14.45 14.14 6.87
CA ALA A 58 -15.09 14.84 7.99
C ALA A 58 -14.18 15.01 9.23
N GLY A 59 -12.97 14.43 9.21
CA GLY A 59 -11.99 14.52 10.31
C GLY A 59 -11.42 13.16 10.72
N GLY A 60 -12.14 12.08 10.41
CA GLY A 60 -11.70 10.69 10.62
C GLY A 60 -11.95 10.14 12.01
N ASP A 61 -12.61 10.88 12.92
CA ASP A 61 -12.75 10.50 14.32
C ASP A 61 -13.40 9.12 14.49
N VAL A 62 -14.53 8.85 13.82
CA VAL A 62 -15.21 7.54 13.87
C VAL A 62 -14.28 6.39 13.46
N VAL A 63 -13.54 6.55 12.34
CA VAL A 63 -12.62 5.52 11.84
C VAL A 63 -11.44 5.31 12.80
N ILE A 64 -10.90 6.41 13.34
CA ILE A 64 -9.74 6.40 14.23
C ILE A 64 -10.09 5.80 15.59
N ASP A 65 -11.24 6.18 16.16
CA ASP A 65 -11.68 5.69 17.45
C ASP A 65 -12.07 4.20 17.36
N ALA A 66 -12.73 3.77 16.29
CA ALA A 66 -12.94 2.35 16.03
C ALA A 66 -11.60 1.60 15.90
N ALA A 67 -10.67 2.08 15.06
CA ALA A 67 -9.38 1.42 14.88
C ALA A 67 -8.55 1.34 16.17
N LYS A 68 -8.65 2.34 17.06
CA LYS A 68 -8.05 2.30 18.40
C LYS A 68 -8.77 1.31 19.32
N HIS A 69 -10.10 1.32 19.33
CA HIS A 69 -10.91 0.45 20.18
C HIS A 69 -10.65 -1.03 19.89
N PHE A 70 -10.60 -1.39 18.60
CA PHE A 70 -10.25 -2.74 18.14
C PHE A 70 -8.75 -3.03 18.13
N LYS A 71 -7.91 -2.14 18.69
CA LYS A 71 -6.44 -2.29 18.80
C LYS A 71 -5.75 -2.54 17.45
N VAL A 72 -6.28 -1.99 16.37
CA VAL A 72 -5.71 -2.07 15.01
C VAL A 72 -4.53 -1.11 14.86
N ILE A 73 -4.57 0.02 15.57
CA ILE A 73 -3.51 1.03 15.61
C ILE A 73 -3.21 1.51 17.02
N ASP A 74 -1.96 1.92 17.24
CA ASP A 74 -1.54 2.60 18.45
C ASP A 74 -1.91 4.10 18.45
N GLY A 75 -1.76 4.75 19.61
CA GLY A 75 -2.11 6.16 19.79
C GLY A 75 -1.26 7.14 18.95
N SER A 76 -0.01 6.81 18.64
CA SER A 76 0.86 7.65 17.80
C SER A 76 0.45 7.56 16.33
N THR A 77 0.14 6.36 15.84
CA THR A 77 -0.40 6.10 14.51
C THR A 77 -1.76 6.78 14.34
N ALA A 78 -2.64 6.71 15.35
CA ALA A 78 -3.94 7.38 15.34
C ALA A 78 -3.85 8.90 15.18
N ARG A 79 -2.93 9.56 15.90
CA ARG A 79 -2.69 11.01 15.73
C ARG A 79 -2.20 11.34 14.32
N THR A 80 -1.33 10.51 13.77
CA THR A 80 -0.81 10.70 12.40
C THR A 80 -1.89 10.47 11.34
N LEU A 81 -2.75 9.48 11.54
CA LEU A 81 -3.95 9.27 10.72
C LEU A 81 -4.89 10.48 10.79
N LYS A 82 -5.17 11.00 11.99
CA LYS A 82 -6.00 12.21 12.17
C LYS A 82 -5.47 13.41 11.39
N ARG A 83 -4.16 13.67 11.47
CA ARG A 83 -3.52 14.78 10.75
C ARG A 83 -3.60 14.65 9.22
N ASN A 84 -3.70 13.43 8.70
CA ASN A 84 -3.74 13.15 7.27
C ASN A 84 -5.11 12.67 6.77
N SER A 85 -6.14 12.66 7.62
CA SER A 85 -7.43 12.02 7.35
C SER A 85 -8.09 12.59 6.10
N LYS A 86 -8.13 13.92 5.95
CA LYS A 86 -8.67 14.59 4.77
C LYS A 86 -7.96 14.19 3.47
N LYS A 87 -6.62 14.13 3.47
CA LYS A 87 -5.82 13.71 2.29
C LYS A 87 -6.12 12.27 1.91
N ILE A 88 -6.16 11.37 2.90
CA ILE A 88 -6.45 9.95 2.69
C ILE A 88 -7.88 9.79 2.16
N GLY A 89 -8.86 10.45 2.78
CA GLY A 89 -10.26 10.42 2.35
C GLY A 89 -10.47 10.93 0.93
N ASN A 90 -9.73 11.96 0.50
CA ASN A 90 -9.76 12.43 -0.89
C ASN A 90 -9.14 11.42 -1.86
N TRP A 91 -8.03 10.81 -1.47
CA TRP A 91 -7.35 9.80 -2.30
C TRP A 91 -8.18 8.52 -2.46
N LEU A 92 -8.97 8.13 -1.45
CA LEU A 92 -9.82 6.93 -1.49
C LEU A 92 -10.89 6.96 -2.58
N LYS A 93 -11.27 8.14 -3.10
CA LYS A 93 -12.26 8.29 -4.18
C LYS A 93 -11.96 7.43 -5.42
N LYS A 94 -10.69 7.20 -5.72
CA LYS A 94 -10.30 6.38 -6.88
C LYS A 94 -10.67 4.89 -6.75
N PHE A 95 -10.99 4.44 -5.53
CA PHE A 95 -11.41 3.06 -5.26
C PHE A 95 -12.93 2.90 -5.11
N GLU A 96 -13.71 3.95 -5.35
CA GLU A 96 -15.17 3.87 -5.25
C GLU A 96 -15.77 2.80 -6.17
N ASN A 97 -15.11 2.48 -7.30
CA ASN A 97 -15.58 1.46 -8.26
C ASN A 97 -14.83 0.13 -8.14
N ALA A 98 -13.97 -0.07 -7.12
CA ALA A 98 -13.16 -1.29 -6.97
C ALA A 98 -13.93 -2.48 -6.36
N GLY A 99 -15.18 -2.27 -5.93
CA GLY A 99 -16.02 -3.31 -5.33
C GLY A 99 -15.38 -3.95 -4.11
N ASP A 100 -15.41 -5.28 -4.06
CA ASP A 100 -14.92 -6.09 -2.93
C ASP A 100 -13.39 -6.09 -2.81
N THR A 101 -12.67 -5.78 -3.89
CA THR A 101 -11.20 -5.74 -3.89
C THR A 101 -10.62 -4.45 -3.31
N ALA A 102 -11.47 -3.45 -3.05
CA ALA A 102 -11.02 -2.12 -2.65
C ALA A 102 -10.13 -2.13 -1.40
N ALA A 103 -10.48 -2.91 -0.38
CA ALA A 103 -9.68 -3.00 0.84
C ALA A 103 -8.27 -3.55 0.58
N ALA A 104 -8.11 -4.50 -0.35
CA ALA A 104 -6.82 -5.05 -0.72
C ALA A 104 -5.99 -4.02 -1.50
N GLN A 105 -6.60 -3.36 -2.49
CA GLN A 105 -5.94 -2.32 -3.29
C GLN A 105 -5.50 -1.12 -2.43
N VAL A 106 -6.33 -0.71 -1.47
CA VAL A 106 -5.98 0.34 -0.51
C VAL A 106 -4.79 -0.07 0.35
N ARG A 107 -4.77 -1.33 0.83
CA ARG A 107 -3.66 -1.83 1.66
C ARG A 107 -2.31 -1.76 0.93
N GLU A 108 -2.33 -2.04 -0.37
CA GLU A 108 -1.15 -2.03 -1.24
C GLU A 108 -0.71 -0.61 -1.64
N GLN A 109 -1.64 0.24 -2.06
CA GLN A 109 -1.29 1.53 -2.68
C GLN A 109 -1.21 2.69 -1.67
N LEU A 110 -1.89 2.60 -0.53
CA LEU A 110 -1.94 3.70 0.44
C LEU A 110 -0.57 3.99 1.09
N PRO A 111 0.26 2.99 1.45
CA PRO A 111 1.60 3.28 1.98
C PRO A 111 2.48 4.05 1.00
N VAL A 112 2.42 3.70 -0.29
CA VAL A 112 3.16 4.38 -1.37
C VAL A 112 2.71 5.83 -1.47
N PHE A 113 1.39 6.05 -1.58
CA PHE A 113 0.82 7.38 -1.62
C PHE A 113 1.23 8.23 -0.40
N LEU A 114 1.15 7.68 0.80
CA LEU A 114 1.49 8.41 2.03
C LEU A 114 2.97 8.81 2.08
N LYS A 115 3.87 7.92 1.68
CA LYS A 115 5.31 8.23 1.60
C LYS A 115 5.57 9.40 0.65
N GLU A 116 4.95 9.36 -0.53
CA GLU A 116 5.16 10.35 -1.59
C GLU A 116 4.52 11.71 -1.29
N ASN A 117 3.37 11.73 -0.60
CA ASN A 117 2.54 12.93 -0.47
C ASN A 117 2.51 13.54 0.95
N THR A 118 3.11 12.86 1.93
CA THR A 118 3.09 13.29 3.35
C THR A 118 4.42 13.15 4.08
N LYS A 119 5.51 12.72 3.40
CA LYS A 119 6.84 12.48 4.01
C LYS A 119 6.79 11.50 5.19
N MET A 120 5.82 10.59 5.19
CA MET A 120 5.61 9.65 6.28
C MET A 120 6.65 8.52 6.25
N SER A 121 7.05 8.03 7.42
CA SER A 121 7.91 6.85 7.54
C SER A 121 7.22 5.60 7.01
N LYS A 122 8.01 4.61 6.55
CA LYS A 122 7.49 3.34 6.02
C LYS A 122 6.56 2.64 7.01
N GLY A 123 7.00 2.44 8.26
CA GLY A 123 6.22 1.73 9.28
C GLY A 123 4.91 2.43 9.63
N THR A 124 4.91 3.76 9.75
CA THR A 124 3.66 4.50 10.02
C THR A 124 2.70 4.47 8.83
N ALA A 125 3.23 4.58 7.61
CA ALA A 125 2.42 4.52 6.39
C ALA A 125 1.77 3.13 6.20
N GLU A 126 2.50 2.07 6.51
CA GLU A 126 1.98 0.70 6.53
C GLU A 126 0.90 0.55 7.60
N ASN A 127 1.15 0.92 8.86
CA ASN A 127 0.16 0.81 9.93
C ASN A 127 -1.13 1.57 9.62
N ILE A 128 -1.04 2.74 8.99
CA ILE A 128 -2.22 3.49 8.53
C ILE A 128 -2.95 2.74 7.41
N SER A 129 -2.24 2.13 6.45
CA SER A 129 -2.91 1.33 5.42
C SER A 129 -3.61 0.11 5.98
N ILE A 130 -3.05 -0.51 7.03
CA ILE A 130 -3.72 -1.58 7.77
C ILE A 130 -5.04 -1.07 8.35
N ALA A 131 -4.99 0.07 9.03
CA ALA A 131 -6.17 0.67 9.67
C ALA A 131 -7.28 0.99 8.67
N VAL A 132 -6.92 1.62 7.55
CA VAL A 132 -7.90 2.05 6.53
C VAL A 132 -8.45 0.85 5.77
N SER A 133 -7.62 -0.13 5.42
CA SER A 133 -8.07 -1.39 4.81
C SER A 133 -9.01 -2.17 5.73
N TRP A 134 -8.67 -2.26 7.02
CA TRP A 134 -9.53 -2.84 8.04
C TRP A 134 -10.85 -2.09 8.16
N ALA A 135 -10.83 -0.75 8.21
CA ALA A 135 -12.03 0.06 8.30
C ALA A 135 -12.97 -0.12 7.09
N ILE A 136 -12.42 -0.33 5.89
CA ILE A 136 -13.21 -0.65 4.70
C ILE A 136 -13.87 -2.02 4.87
N LYS A 137 -13.14 -3.04 5.33
CA LYS A 137 -13.72 -4.38 5.56
C LYS A 137 -14.81 -4.41 6.62
N TRP A 138 -14.70 -3.55 7.63
CA TRP A 138 -15.63 -3.47 8.76
C TRP A 138 -16.53 -2.23 8.70
N ALA A 139 -16.69 -1.63 7.52
CA ALA A 139 -17.42 -0.38 7.37
C ALA A 139 -18.87 -0.49 7.86
N ASP A 140 -19.54 -1.61 7.61
CA ASP A 140 -20.91 -1.78 8.11
C ASP A 140 -20.94 -1.75 9.63
N VAL A 141 -20.08 -2.51 10.31
CA VAL A 141 -20.01 -2.51 11.80
C VAL A 141 -19.64 -1.13 12.39
N ILE A 142 -18.79 -0.36 11.71
CA ILE A 142 -18.35 0.97 12.18
C ILE A 142 -19.44 2.04 12.03
N PHE A 143 -20.30 1.91 11.02
CA PHE A 143 -21.31 2.90 10.63
C PHE A 143 -22.75 2.39 10.76
N LEU A 144 -22.99 1.41 11.64
CA LEU A 144 -24.32 0.92 12.02
C LEU A 144 -25.14 2.01 12.74
#